data_AF-A0A528N383-F1
#
_entry.id   AF-A0A528N383-F1
#
_cell.length_a   1.000
_cell.length_b   1.000
_cell.length_c   1.000
_cell.angle_alpha   90.00
_cell.angle_beta   90.00
_cell.angle_gamma   90.00
#
_symmetry.space_group_name_H-M   'P 1'
#
loop_
_entity.id
_entity.type
_entity.pdbx_description
1 polymer ?
#
loop_
_entity_poly.entity_id
_entity_poly.type
_entity_poly.pdbx_seq_one_letter_code
_entity_poly.pdbx_strand_id
1 'polypeptide(L)'
;FIVSPGITRELLAAAKDSDVPLLPGAITPGEIMAAREAGLRFLKFFPAEQSGGIASLKAFASPLADVKFCPTGGITDKNAGNYL
;
A
#
# COMPACT_ATOMS: atom_id res chain seq x y z
N PHE A 1 -6.20 11.80 -2.48
CA PHE A 1 -5.01 10.98 -2.77
C PHE A 1 -4.83 10.84 -4.27
N ILE A 2 -3.60 10.93 -4.76
CA ILE A 2 -3.19 10.44 -6.09
C ILE A 2 -2.91 8.94 -5.95
N VAL A 3 -3.49 8.11 -6.81
CA VAL A 3 -3.35 6.65 -6.73
C VAL A 3 -2.54 6.12 -7.91
N SER A 4 -1.66 5.15 -7.64
CA SER A 4 -0.89 4.45 -8.66
C SER A 4 -0.91 2.94 -8.39
N PRO A 5 -0.67 2.10 -9.41
CA PRO A 5 -0.60 0.65 -9.22
C PRO A 5 0.68 0.20 -8.50
N GLY A 6 1.71 1.04 -8.44
CA GLY A 6 3.00 0.75 -7.83
C GLY A 6 3.76 2.02 -7.44
N ILE A 7 5.01 1.86 -7.01
CA ILE A 7 5.89 2.95 -6.60
C ILE A 7 7.18 2.92 -7.41
N THR A 8 7.59 4.09 -7.93
CA THR A 8 8.92 4.28 -8.55
C THR A 8 9.58 5.53 -7.99
N ARG A 9 10.88 5.68 -8.20
CA ARG A 9 11.63 6.86 -7.77
C ARG A 9 11.10 8.14 -8.43
N GLU A 10 10.77 8.07 -9.71
CA GLU A 10 10.26 9.19 -10.50
C GLU A 10 8.88 9.62 -9.99
N LEU A 11 8.03 8.65 -9.64
CA LEU A 11 6.72 8.93 -9.08
C LEU A 11 6.83 9.60 -7.70
N LEU A 12 7.74 9.11 -6.84
CA LEU A 12 8.02 9.74 -5.55
C LEU A 12 8.53 11.18 -5.71
N ALA A 13 9.42 11.41 -6.67
CA ALA A 13 9.94 12.74 -6.96
C ALA A 13 8.82 13.68 -7.43
N ALA A 14 7.97 13.23 -8.36
CA ALA A 14 6.85 14.03 -8.86
C ALA A 14 5.79 14.31 -7.77
N ALA A 15 5.55 13.37 -6.87
CA ALA A 15 4.58 13.53 -5.79
C ALA A 15 5.05 14.49 -4.68
N LYS A 16 6.36 14.71 -4.53
CA LYS A 16 6.93 15.55 -3.47
C LYS A 16 6.46 17.01 -3.53
N ASP A 17 6.23 17.52 -4.74
CA ASP A 17 5.81 18.90 -4.98
C ASP A 17 4.28 19.04 -5.08
N SER A 18 3.52 17.98 -4.78
CA SER A 18 2.06 17.98 -4.84
C SER A 18 1.43 18.22 -3.47
N ASP A 19 0.45 19.13 -3.41
CA ASP A 19 -0.41 19.30 -2.23
C ASP A 19 -1.37 18.12 -2.02
N VAL A 20 -1.50 17.21 -3.00
CA VAL A 20 -2.36 16.03 -2.91
C VAL A 20 -1.53 14.81 -2.52
N PRO A 21 -1.82 14.15 -1.38
CA PRO A 21 -1.04 13.00 -0.93
C PRO A 21 -1.03 11.82 -1.92
N LEU A 22 0.08 11.11 -2.03
CA LEU A 22 0.21 9.89 -2.84
C LEU A 22 -0.19 8.64 -2.03
N LEU A 23 -0.93 7.72 -2.66
CA LEU A 23 -1.25 6.38 -2.16
C LEU A 23 -0.76 5.34 -3.19
N PRO A 24 0.54 5.00 -3.20
CA PRO A 24 1.08 4.12 -4.21
C PRO A 24 0.91 2.65 -3.84
N GLY A 25 0.95 1.79 -4.87
CA GLY A 25 0.92 0.33 -4.70
C GLY A 25 2.23 -0.22 -4.12
N ALA A 26 2.13 -1.17 -3.20
CA ALA A 26 3.26 -1.98 -2.70
C ALA A 26 2.76 -3.34 -2.22
N ILE A 27 3.49 -4.42 -2.53
CA ILE A 27 3.13 -5.79 -2.14
C ILE A 27 4.29 -6.58 -1.52
N THR A 28 5.50 -6.02 -1.50
CA THR A 28 6.69 -6.63 -0.89
C THR A 28 7.25 -5.78 0.26
N PRO A 29 7.94 -6.39 1.25
CA PRO A 29 8.58 -5.62 2.32
C PRO A 29 9.53 -4.52 1.83
N GLY A 30 10.30 -4.78 0.76
CA GLY A 30 11.23 -3.80 0.20
C GLY A 30 10.53 -2.55 -0.35
N GLU A 31 9.43 -2.74 -1.09
CA GLU A 31 8.61 -1.61 -1.58
C GLU A 31 7.98 -0.83 -0.43
N ILE A 32 7.50 -1.54 0.60
CA ILE A 32 6.88 -0.91 1.78
C ILE A 32 7.92 -0.09 2.56
N MET A 33 9.12 -0.64 2.75
CA MET A 33 10.24 0.05 3.40
C MET A 33 10.68 1.28 2.61
N ALA A 34 10.82 1.16 1.29
CA ALA A 34 11.18 2.30 0.43
C ALA A 34 10.14 3.42 0.50
N ALA A 35 8.85 3.08 0.48
CA ALA A 35 7.78 4.05 0.63
C ALA A 35 7.79 4.70 2.02
N ARG A 36 8.06 3.92 3.07
CA ARG A 36 8.17 4.38 4.45
C ARG A 36 9.33 5.35 4.66
N GLU A 37 10.48 5.06 4.06
CA GLU A 37 11.67 5.93 4.04
C GLU A 37 11.39 7.24 3.30
N ALA A 38 10.57 7.21 2.26
CA ALA A 38 10.06 8.39 1.56
C ALA A 38 8.99 9.18 2.34
N GLY A 39 8.70 8.80 3.60
CA GLY A 39 7.74 9.48 4.48
C GLY A 39 6.29 9.03 4.31
N LEU A 40 6.00 8.06 3.45
CA LEU A 40 4.64 7.55 3.27
C LEU A 40 4.29 6.58 4.41
N ARG A 41 3.05 6.66 4.90
CA ARG A 41 2.50 5.73 5.92
C ARG A 41 1.20 5.07 5.50
N PHE A 42 0.69 5.42 4.33
CA PHE A 42 -0.49 4.82 3.72
C PHE A 42 -0.08 4.27 2.37
N LEU A 43 -0.32 2.98 2.15
CA LEU A 43 -0.01 2.31 0.89
C LEU A 43 -1.24 1.59 0.35
N LYS A 44 -1.34 1.49 -0.97
CA LYS A 44 -2.31 0.63 -1.62
C LYS A 44 -1.73 -0.79 -1.68
N PHE A 45 -2.44 -1.77 -1.14
CA PHE A 45 -2.07 -3.17 -1.31
C PHE A 45 -2.84 -3.71 -2.52
N PHE A 46 -2.17 -3.79 -3.68
CA PHE A 46 -2.82 -4.07 -4.96
C PHE A 46 -1.92 -4.91 -5.87
N PRO A 47 -2.46 -5.97 -6.52
CA PRO A 47 -3.82 -6.51 -6.35
C PRO A 47 -3.96 -7.42 -5.10
N ALA A 48 -4.84 -7.05 -4.16
CA ALA A 48 -4.85 -7.58 -2.80
C ALA A 48 -5.00 -9.11 -2.70
N GLU A 49 -6.06 -9.68 -3.26
CA GLU A 49 -6.31 -11.13 -3.16
C GLU A 49 -5.17 -11.93 -3.82
N GLN A 50 -4.72 -11.50 -5.00
CA GLN A 50 -3.66 -12.18 -5.76
C GLN A 50 -2.28 -12.05 -5.08
N SER A 51 -2.07 -11.02 -4.27
CA SER A 51 -0.85 -10.80 -3.50
C SER A 51 -0.88 -11.46 -2.11
N GLY A 52 -1.80 -12.38 -1.86
CA GLY A 52 -1.91 -13.16 -0.62
C GLY A 52 -2.83 -12.55 0.45
N GLY A 53 -3.51 -11.44 0.12
CA GLY A 53 -4.61 -10.89 0.90
C GLY A 53 -4.27 -10.64 2.38
N ILE A 54 -5.21 -11.02 3.24
CA ILE A 54 -5.12 -10.83 4.69
C ILE A 54 -3.88 -11.51 5.30
N ALA A 55 -3.47 -12.67 4.77
CA ALA A 55 -2.31 -13.39 5.29
C ALA A 55 -1.03 -12.56 5.12
N SER A 56 -0.84 -11.97 3.94
CA SER A 56 0.28 -11.05 3.67
C SER A 56 0.21 -9.81 4.55
N LEU A 57 -0.97 -9.17 4.66
CA LEU A 57 -1.14 -7.98 5.50
C LEU A 57 -0.83 -8.26 6.98
N LYS A 58 -1.24 -9.42 7.50
CA LYS A 58 -0.91 -9.86 8.87
C LYS A 58 0.60 -10.08 9.06
N ALA A 59 1.28 -10.63 8.05
CA ALA A 59 2.72 -10.80 8.09
C ALA A 59 3.47 -9.47 8.13
N PHE A 60 2.94 -8.41 7.50
CA PHE A 60 3.53 -7.07 7.53
C PHE A 60 3.21 -6.28 8.80
N ALA A 61 2.07 -6.55 9.45
CA ALA A 61 1.59 -5.79 10.60
C ALA A 61 2.57 -5.77 11.80
N SER A 62 3.41 -6.80 11.97
CA SER A 62 4.42 -6.82 13.03
C SER A 62 5.69 -6.01 12.71
N PRO A 63 6.41 -6.26 11.59
CA PRO A 63 7.64 -5.52 11.29
C PRO A 63 7.42 -4.10 10.77
N LEU A 64 6.22 -3.79 10.25
CA LEU A 64 5.89 -2.53 9.56
C LEU A 64 4.63 -1.90 10.17
N ALA A 65 4.51 -1.97 11.51
CA ALA A 65 3.31 -1.61 12.27
C ALA A 65 2.86 -0.15 12.12
N ASP A 66 3.74 0.76 11.68
CA ASP A 66 3.40 2.17 11.44
C ASP A 66 2.85 2.43 10.03
N VAL A 67 2.80 1.43 9.16
CA VAL A 67 2.24 1.52 7.80
C VAL A 67 0.82 0.95 7.78
N LYS A 68 -0.11 1.72 7.20
CA LYS A 68 -1.49 1.30 6.94
C LYS A 68 -1.69 0.98 5.47
N PHE A 69 -2.55 0.00 5.21
CA PHE A 69 -2.83 -0.48 3.86
C PHE A 69 -4.28 -0.19 3.45
N CYS A 70 -4.47 0.15 2.18
CA CYS A 70 -5.75 0.13 1.48
C CYS A 70 -5.78 -1.08 0.54
N PRO A 71 -6.39 -2.20 0.93
CA PRO A 71 -6.52 -3.38 0.08
C PRO A 71 -7.39 -3.06 -1.14
N THR A 72 -6.90 -3.33 -2.34
CA THR A 72 -7.65 -3.12 -3.59
C THR A 72 -7.39 -4.26 -4.56
N GLY A 73 -8.42 -4.71 -5.29
CA GLY A 73 -8.33 -5.81 -6.24
C GLY A 73 -8.78 -7.13 -5.60
N GLY A 74 -9.87 -7.69 -6.10
CA GLY A 74 -10.50 -8.89 -5.54
C GLY A 74 -11.34 -8.67 -4.28
N ILE A 75 -11.49 -7.41 -3.82
CA ILE A 75 -12.37 -7.06 -2.69
C ILE A 75 -13.82 -6.93 -3.20
N THR A 76 -14.74 -7.55 -2.47
CA THR A 76 -16.19 -7.62 -2.73
C THR A 76 -16.95 -7.44 -1.42
N ASP A 77 -18.25 -7.18 -1.47
CA ASP A 77 -19.08 -7.06 -0.26
C ASP A 77 -19.04 -8.31 0.63
N LYS A 78 -18.76 -9.49 0.03
CA LYS A 78 -18.70 -10.77 0.74
C LYS A 78 -17.42 -10.95 1.57
N ASN A 79 -16.29 -10.36 1.15
CA ASN A 79 -15.00 -10.52 1.82
C ASN A 79 -14.48 -9.23 2.46
N ALA A 80 -15.08 -8.06 2.18
CA ALA A 80 -14.66 -6.77 2.71
C ALA A 80 -14.57 -6.75 4.24
N GLY A 81 -15.52 -7.41 4.94
CA GLY A 81 -15.52 -7.49 6.40
C GLY A 81 -14.31 -8.20 7.01
N ASN A 82 -13.59 -9.00 6.24
CA ASN A 82 -12.37 -9.67 6.71
C ASN A 82 -11.13 -8.74 6.67
N TYR A 83 -11.24 -7.57 6.05
CA TYR A 83 -10.18 -6.57 5.87
C TYR A 83 -10.34 -5.32 6.76
N LEU A 84 -11.45 -5.22 7.51
CA LEU A 84 -11.79 -4.11 8.41
C LEU A 84 -11.43 -4.45 9.86
#